data_AF-A0A7C1LTN6-F1
#
_entry.id   AF-A0A7C1LTN6-F1
#
_cell.length_a   1.000
_cell.length_b   1.000
_cell.length_c   1.000
_cell.angle_alpha   90.00
_cell.angle_beta   90.00
_cell.angle_gamma   90.00
#
_symmetry.space_group_name_H-M   'P 1'
#
loop_
_entity.id
_entity.type
_entity.pdbx_description
1 polymer ?
#
loop_
_entity_poly.entity_id
_entity_poly.type
_entity_poly.pdbx_seq_one_letter_code
_entity_poly.pdbx_strand_id
1 'polypeptide(L)'
;ELMEKPPASVDVKIRASKSLINDITSANVHAVLNLEKASLDQEDYPLRNYMISIPSGAEVREIRQSQVSLKLERTREILLDVEANIIGELKKGLKVENVGIFPPQVLIKGPESKVKDNYIVRTSPIDISSLTETTELEADLILPNPDLRLASAQTKVRVRILIQEENPETKSGKKKTQKK
;
A
#
# COMPACT_ATOMS: atom_id res chain seq x y z
N GLU A 1 4.45 -9.56 7.12
CA GLU A 1 3.11 -9.29 6.54
C GLU A 1 2.22 -10.53 6.60
N LEU A 2 0.91 -10.34 6.63
CA LEU A 2 -0.09 -11.39 6.50
C LEU A 2 -0.52 -11.47 5.02
N MET A 3 -0.39 -12.63 4.38
CA MET A 3 -0.68 -12.80 2.95
C MET A 3 -2.17 -13.03 2.66
N GLU A 4 -2.83 -13.81 3.52
CA GLU A 4 -4.22 -14.22 3.35
C GLU A 4 -5.02 -13.81 4.57
N LYS A 5 -6.22 -13.26 4.36
CA LYS A 5 -7.09 -12.89 5.47
C LYS A 5 -7.68 -14.18 6.09
N PRO A 6 -7.48 -14.44 7.39
CA PRO A 6 -8.14 -15.56 8.05
C PRO A 6 -9.66 -15.43 7.99
N PRO A 7 -10.41 -16.50 8.30
CA PRO A 7 -11.85 -16.38 8.58
C PRO A 7 -12.12 -15.23 9.56
N ALA A 8 -13.00 -14.32 9.17
CA ALA A 8 -13.27 -13.07 9.90
C ALA A 8 -14.04 -13.26 11.23
N SER A 9 -14.39 -14.50 11.58
CA SER A 9 -15.18 -14.86 12.75
C SER A 9 -14.83 -16.26 13.25
N VAL A 10 -14.84 -16.45 14.57
CA VAL A 10 -14.68 -17.74 15.24
C VAL A 10 -15.91 -17.99 16.10
N ASP A 11 -16.55 -19.13 15.95
CA ASP A 11 -17.70 -19.51 16.79
C ASP A 11 -17.23 -19.98 18.17
N VAL A 12 -17.69 -19.30 19.22
CA VAL A 12 -17.45 -19.66 20.62
C VAL A 12 -18.77 -19.96 21.34
N LYS A 13 -18.80 -21.03 22.14
CA LYS A 13 -19.90 -21.29 23.10
C LYS A 13 -19.49 -20.73 24.46
N ILE A 14 -20.31 -19.83 24.98
CA ILE A 14 -20.08 -19.17 26.28
C ILE A 14 -21.16 -19.61 27.26
N ARG A 15 -20.77 -19.87 28.51
CA ARG A 15 -21.67 -20.06 29.65
C ARG A 15 -21.61 -18.80 30.51
N ALA A 16 -22.77 -18.27 30.90
CA ALA A 16 -22.88 -17.08 31.74
C ALA A 16 -24.11 -17.19 32.66
N SER A 17 -24.27 -16.26 33.59
CA SER A 17 -25.53 -16.11 34.33
C SER A 17 -26.66 -15.63 33.40
N LYS A 18 -27.93 -15.85 33.78
CA LYS A 18 -29.09 -15.41 32.97
C LYS A 18 -29.17 -13.90 32.79
N SER A 19 -28.56 -13.11 33.67
CA SER A 19 -28.43 -11.66 33.45
C SER A 19 -27.35 -11.38 32.40
N LEU A 20 -26.14 -11.91 32.65
CA LEU A 20 -24.94 -11.62 31.86
C LEU A 20 -25.04 -12.13 30.41
N ILE A 21 -25.80 -13.19 30.14
CA ILE A 21 -25.98 -13.71 28.77
C ILE A 21 -26.70 -12.70 27.84
N ASN A 22 -27.50 -11.79 28.39
CA ASN A 22 -28.16 -10.74 27.61
C ASN A 22 -27.21 -9.57 27.29
N ASP A 23 -26.18 -9.39 28.14
CA ASP A 23 -25.18 -8.33 28.00
C ASP A 23 -24.02 -8.75 27.07
N ILE A 24 -23.88 -10.04 26.77
CA ILE A 24 -22.85 -10.58 25.87
C ILE A 24 -23.21 -10.30 24.41
N THR A 25 -22.31 -9.64 23.70
CA THR A 25 -22.46 -9.27 22.28
C THR A 25 -21.13 -9.40 21.55
N SER A 26 -21.14 -9.42 20.21
CA SER A 26 -19.92 -9.39 19.40
C SER A 26 -19.05 -8.13 19.62
N ALA A 27 -19.58 -7.11 20.29
CA ALA A 27 -18.85 -5.89 20.65
C ALA A 27 -18.10 -5.98 22.00
N ASN A 28 -18.33 -7.02 22.81
CA ASN A 28 -17.59 -7.27 24.06
C ASN A 28 -17.01 -8.69 24.17
N VAL A 29 -17.05 -9.46 23.08
CA VAL A 29 -16.37 -10.74 22.92
C VAL A 29 -15.38 -10.63 21.76
N HIS A 30 -14.09 -10.84 22.04
CA HIS A 30 -13.02 -10.69 21.05
C HIS A 30 -12.00 -11.83 21.13
N ALA A 31 -11.59 -12.38 19.99
CA ALA A 31 -10.48 -13.31 19.90
C ALA A 31 -9.19 -12.57 19.51
N VAL A 32 -8.12 -12.75 20.28
CA VAL A 32 -6.81 -12.11 20.04
C VAL A 32 -5.71 -13.17 19.97
N LEU A 33 -5.14 -13.34 18.78
CA LEU A 33 -3.99 -14.21 18.53
C LEU A 33 -2.72 -13.34 18.39
N ASN A 34 -1.78 -13.49 19.31
CA ASN A 34 -0.48 -12.80 19.24
C ASN A 34 0.47 -13.54 18.28
N LEU A 35 1.02 -12.82 17.30
CA LEU A 35 1.93 -13.32 16.27
C LEU A 35 3.39 -12.83 16.42
N GLU A 36 3.76 -12.16 17.51
CA GLU A 36 5.13 -11.66 17.77
C GLU A 36 6.22 -12.74 17.72
N LYS A 37 5.85 -14.00 18.00
CA LYS A 37 6.73 -15.17 17.98
C LYS A 37 6.33 -16.20 16.91
N ALA A 38 5.51 -15.78 15.94
CA ALA A 38 5.06 -16.65 14.85
C ALA A 38 6.23 -17.03 13.93
N SER A 39 6.24 -18.28 13.45
CA SER A 39 7.20 -18.72 12.43
C SER A 39 6.65 -18.47 11.03
N LEU A 40 7.53 -18.20 10.07
CA LEU A 40 7.18 -18.13 8.65
C LEU A 40 6.80 -19.51 8.09
N ASP A 41 7.32 -20.59 8.70
CA ASP A 41 7.05 -21.97 8.31
C ASP A 41 5.81 -22.57 9.02
N GLN A 42 5.17 -21.81 9.91
CA GLN A 42 3.97 -22.23 10.63
C GLN A 42 2.74 -21.60 9.98
N GLU A 43 1.89 -22.44 9.39
CA GLU A 43 0.61 -22.01 8.82
C GLU A 43 -0.56 -22.19 9.82
N ASP A 44 -0.60 -23.25 10.62
CA ASP A 44 -1.70 -23.48 11.57
C ASP A 44 -1.44 -22.95 12.99
N TYR A 45 -2.34 -22.10 13.49
CA TYR A 45 -2.26 -21.46 14.81
C TYR A 45 -3.41 -21.94 15.71
N PRO A 46 -3.13 -22.69 16.80
CA PRO A 46 -4.17 -23.23 17.67
C PRO A 46 -4.81 -22.14 18.53
N LEU A 47 -6.13 -22.03 18.47
CA LEU A 47 -6.92 -21.15 19.35
C LEU A 47 -7.09 -21.78 20.73
N ARG A 48 -7.04 -20.93 21.76
CA ARG A 48 -7.12 -21.33 23.17
C ARG A 48 -8.08 -20.42 23.92
N ASN A 49 -8.74 -20.93 24.97
CA ASN A 49 -9.74 -20.15 25.72
C ASN A 49 -9.19 -18.83 26.28
N TYR A 50 -7.90 -18.76 26.64
CA TYR A 50 -7.26 -17.51 27.10
C TYR A 50 -7.11 -16.43 26.02
N MET A 51 -7.25 -16.79 24.74
CA MET A 51 -7.23 -15.84 23.61
C MET A 51 -8.60 -15.16 23.41
N ILE A 52 -9.65 -15.62 24.08
CA ILE A 52 -11.00 -15.08 23.95
C ILE A 52 -11.28 -14.16 25.16
N SER A 53 -11.25 -12.85 24.92
CA SER A 53 -11.73 -11.86 25.87
C SER A 53 -13.26 -11.94 25.94
N ILE A 54 -13.81 -12.07 27.15
CA ILE A 54 -15.24 -12.12 27.45
C ILE A 54 -15.56 -11.33 28.73
N PRO A 55 -16.81 -10.89 28.94
CA PRO A 55 -17.21 -10.22 30.18
C PRO A 55 -16.97 -11.05 31.45
N SER A 56 -16.60 -10.38 32.54
CA SER A 56 -16.38 -11.00 33.85
C SER A 56 -17.59 -11.80 34.34
N GLY A 57 -17.36 -13.05 34.76
CA GLY A 57 -18.43 -13.96 35.20
C GLY A 57 -19.03 -14.82 34.07
N ALA A 58 -18.52 -14.70 32.85
CA ALA A 58 -18.75 -15.64 31.76
C ALA A 58 -17.56 -16.61 31.60
N GLU A 59 -17.78 -17.74 30.93
CA GLU A 59 -16.80 -18.80 30.70
C GLU A 59 -16.87 -19.32 29.26
N VAL A 60 -15.73 -19.43 28.56
CA VAL A 60 -15.67 -20.14 27.28
C VAL A 60 -15.77 -21.65 27.53
N ARG A 61 -16.75 -22.30 26.92
CA ARG A 61 -16.97 -23.76 26.99
C ARG A 61 -16.50 -24.52 25.77
N GLU A 62 -16.56 -23.90 24.59
CA GLU A 62 -16.15 -24.52 23.33
C GLU A 62 -15.71 -23.44 22.34
N ILE A 63 -14.73 -23.77 21.50
CA ILE A 63 -14.34 -22.99 20.32
C ILE A 63 -14.50 -23.95 19.14
N ARG A 64 -15.44 -23.69 18.20
CA ARG A 64 -15.75 -24.66 17.12
C ARG A 64 -14.60 -24.83 16.13
N GLN A 65 -13.73 -23.83 16.02
CA GLN A 65 -12.49 -23.86 15.25
C GLN A 65 -11.32 -23.84 16.24
N SER A 66 -10.70 -24.99 16.47
CA SER A 66 -9.55 -25.11 17.38
C SER A 66 -8.24 -24.53 16.81
N GLN A 67 -8.22 -24.15 15.53
CA GLN A 67 -7.07 -23.53 14.88
C GLN A 67 -7.51 -22.55 13.77
N VAL A 68 -6.64 -21.60 13.46
CA VAL A 68 -6.74 -20.68 12.32
C VAL A 68 -5.53 -20.88 11.43
N SER A 69 -5.73 -21.06 10.14
CA SER A 69 -4.64 -21.08 9.16
C SER A 69 -4.28 -19.65 8.76
N LEU A 70 -3.00 -19.30 8.80
CA LEU A 70 -2.43 -17.99 8.50
C LEU A 70 -1.15 -18.16 7.70
N LYS A 71 -1.07 -17.50 6.55
CA LYS A 71 0.17 -17.45 5.77
C LYS A 71 0.92 -16.14 6.01
N LEU A 72 2.15 -16.25 6.51
CA LEU A 72 3.00 -15.11 6.87
C LEU A 72 4.19 -14.99 5.90
N GLU A 73 4.52 -13.75 5.56
CA GLU A 73 5.73 -13.42 4.78
C GLU A 73 6.58 -12.38 5.51
N ARG A 74 7.87 -12.31 5.19
CA ARG A 74 8.73 -11.21 5.64
C ARG A 74 8.23 -9.89 5.06
N THR A 75 8.33 -8.83 5.85
CA THR A 75 8.18 -7.46 5.34
C THR A 75 9.52 -7.06 4.71
N ARG A 76 9.51 -6.68 3.44
CA ARG A 76 10.66 -6.11 2.73
C ARG A 76 10.44 -4.61 2.53
N GLU A 77 11.48 -3.81 2.74
CA GLU A 77 11.48 -2.37 2.46
C GLU A 77 12.47 -2.06 1.32
N ILE A 78 12.13 -1.14 0.42
CA ILE A 78 12.97 -0.74 -0.72
C ILE A 78 12.69 0.72 -1.11
N LEU A 79 13.71 1.44 -1.58
CA LEU A 79 13.54 2.74 -2.24
C LEU A 79 13.18 2.50 -3.71
N LEU A 80 12.04 3.05 -4.16
CA LEU A 80 11.65 3.04 -5.56
C LEU A 80 11.65 4.46 -6.12
N ASP A 81 12.02 4.59 -7.40
CA ASP A 81 11.95 5.84 -8.15
C ASP A 81 10.49 6.27 -8.36
N VAL A 82 10.29 7.59 -8.40
CA VAL A 82 8.99 8.22 -8.68
C VAL A 82 8.98 8.81 -10.10
N GLU A 83 7.96 8.48 -10.89
CA GLU A 83 7.68 9.08 -12.19
C GLU A 83 6.40 9.92 -12.16
N ALA A 84 6.44 11.10 -12.79
CA ALA A 84 5.25 11.93 -12.99
C ALA A 84 4.40 11.36 -14.14
N ASN A 85 3.13 11.07 -13.85
CA ASN A 85 2.17 10.64 -14.86
C ASN A 85 1.55 11.84 -15.55
N ILE A 86 2.22 12.36 -16.58
CA ILE A 86 1.77 13.52 -17.35
C ILE A 86 0.75 13.10 -18.41
N ILE A 87 -0.37 13.82 -18.48
CA ILE A 87 -1.42 13.65 -19.49
C ILE A 87 -1.76 14.99 -20.16
N GLY A 88 -2.36 14.93 -21.35
CA GLY A 88 -2.69 16.12 -22.14
C GLY A 88 -1.51 16.64 -22.96
N GLU A 89 -1.73 17.76 -23.65
CA GLU A 89 -0.73 18.42 -24.50
C GLU A 89 -0.73 19.93 -24.23
N LEU A 90 0.45 20.54 -24.21
CA LEU A 90 0.57 22.00 -24.08
C LEU A 90 0.01 22.73 -25.31
N LYS A 91 -0.35 24.00 -25.11
CA LYS A 91 -0.72 24.90 -26.21
C LYS A 91 0.44 25.03 -27.21
N LYS A 92 0.10 25.17 -28.51
CA LYS A 92 1.08 25.32 -29.60
C LYS A 92 2.12 26.40 -29.28
N GLY A 93 3.39 26.08 -29.54
CA GLY A 93 4.52 26.97 -29.25
C GLY A 93 5.12 26.78 -27.86
N LEU A 94 4.61 25.85 -27.04
CA LEU A 94 5.19 25.47 -25.75
C LEU A 94 5.57 23.99 -25.73
N LYS A 95 6.62 23.64 -24.97
CA LYS A 95 7.02 22.26 -24.69
C LYS A 95 7.47 22.10 -23.24
N VAL A 96 7.29 20.91 -22.68
CA VAL A 96 7.91 20.53 -21.41
C VAL A 96 9.42 20.37 -21.64
N GLU A 97 10.23 21.08 -20.87
CA GLU A 97 11.69 20.95 -20.86
C GLU A 97 12.14 19.80 -19.97
N ASN A 98 11.61 19.77 -18.75
CA ASN A 98 12.07 18.90 -17.69
C ASN A 98 10.96 18.78 -16.62
N VAL A 99 10.95 17.65 -15.91
CA VAL A 99 10.01 17.37 -14.83
C VAL A 99 10.82 16.95 -13.61
N GLY A 100 10.95 17.85 -12.64
CA GLY A 100 11.58 17.56 -11.35
C GLY A 100 10.57 16.99 -10.37
N ILE A 101 10.95 15.99 -9.59
CA ILE A 101 10.11 15.36 -8.57
C ILE A 101 10.86 15.36 -7.24
N PHE A 102 10.18 15.77 -6.15
CA PHE A 102 10.76 15.83 -4.82
C PHE A 102 9.83 15.24 -3.74
N PRO A 103 10.27 14.22 -2.98
CA PRO A 103 11.50 13.44 -3.18
C PRO A 103 11.47 12.61 -4.49
N PRO A 104 12.62 12.37 -5.13
CA PRO A 104 12.69 11.58 -6.37
C PRO A 104 12.52 10.07 -6.14
N GLN A 105 12.73 9.61 -4.90
CA GLN A 105 12.56 8.23 -4.46
C GLN A 105 11.70 8.20 -3.20
N VAL A 106 10.94 7.12 -3.03
CA VAL A 106 10.12 6.88 -1.84
C VAL A 106 10.36 5.48 -1.28
N LEU A 107 10.37 5.37 0.06
CA LEU A 107 10.53 4.10 0.75
C LEU A 107 9.19 3.36 0.75
N ILE A 108 9.15 2.23 0.06
CA ILE A 108 8.00 1.34 -0.05
C ILE A 108 8.25 0.09 0.78
N LYS A 109 7.21 -0.43 1.42
CA LYS A 109 7.24 -1.70 2.14
C LYS A 109 6.02 -2.57 1.86
N GLY A 110 6.19 -3.88 2.01
CA GLY A 110 5.13 -4.86 1.83
C GLY A 110 5.66 -6.30 1.92
N PRO A 111 4.86 -7.30 1.52
CA PRO A 111 5.29 -8.70 1.54
C PRO A 111 6.47 -8.91 0.58
N GLU A 112 7.46 -9.69 1.00
CA GLU A 112 8.68 -9.93 0.22
C GLU A 112 8.39 -10.42 -1.22
N SER A 113 7.39 -11.28 -1.43
CA SER A 113 6.98 -11.74 -2.77
C SER A 113 6.36 -10.66 -3.67
N LYS A 114 5.90 -9.54 -3.08
CA LYS A 114 5.17 -8.47 -3.75
C LYS A 114 6.05 -7.27 -4.09
N VAL A 115 7.20 -7.13 -3.43
CA VAL A 115 8.18 -6.06 -3.61
C VAL A 115 9.18 -6.45 -4.70
N LYS A 116 9.22 -5.71 -5.81
CA LYS A 116 10.17 -5.92 -6.91
C LYS A 116 11.03 -4.69 -7.15
N ASP A 117 12.28 -4.93 -7.51
CA ASP A 117 13.33 -3.90 -7.62
C ASP A 117 13.20 -3.05 -8.89
N ASN A 118 12.46 -3.54 -9.88
CA ASN A 118 12.16 -2.85 -11.14
C ASN A 118 10.82 -2.10 -11.12
N TYR A 119 10.20 -1.94 -9.95
CA TYR A 119 8.97 -1.18 -9.80
C TYR A 119 9.24 0.32 -9.73
N ILE A 120 8.30 1.08 -10.28
CA ILE A 120 8.30 2.54 -10.30
C ILE A 120 6.99 3.00 -9.69
N VAL A 121 7.05 3.97 -8.80
CA VAL A 121 5.86 4.61 -8.22
C VAL A 121 5.45 5.75 -9.16
N ARG A 122 4.18 5.86 -9.51
CA ARG A 122 3.69 6.94 -10.38
C ARG A 122 2.88 7.95 -9.60
N THR A 123 2.85 9.19 -10.04
CA THR A 123 1.89 10.16 -9.50
C THR A 123 0.47 9.87 -10.00
N SER A 124 -0.52 10.47 -9.33
CA SER A 124 -1.82 10.77 -9.94
C SER A 124 -1.62 11.48 -11.30
N PRO A 125 -2.53 11.31 -12.28
CA PRO A 125 -2.42 12.00 -13.56
C PRO A 125 -2.35 13.52 -13.39
N ILE A 126 -1.38 14.16 -14.04
CA ILE A 126 -1.18 15.61 -14.04
C ILE A 126 -1.49 16.12 -15.45
N ASP A 127 -2.61 16.82 -15.60
CA ASP A 127 -2.98 17.45 -16.87
C ASP A 127 -2.21 18.74 -17.09
N ILE A 128 -1.39 18.77 -18.15
CA ILE A 128 -0.59 19.94 -18.52
C ILE A 128 -1.31 20.88 -19.50
N SER A 129 -2.49 20.53 -20.00
CA SER A 129 -3.17 21.26 -21.10
C SER A 129 -3.56 22.70 -20.73
N SER A 130 -3.72 22.98 -19.44
CA SER A 130 -4.01 24.32 -18.90
C SER A 130 -2.76 25.16 -18.65
N LEU A 131 -1.58 24.53 -18.52
CA LEU A 131 -0.34 25.20 -18.13
C LEU A 131 0.23 26.05 -19.27
N THR A 132 0.78 27.21 -18.91
CA THR A 132 1.45 28.14 -19.83
C THR A 132 2.86 28.51 -19.38
N GLU A 133 3.22 28.25 -18.12
CA GLU A 133 4.48 28.63 -17.51
C GLU A 133 4.94 27.57 -16.51
N THR A 134 6.20 27.66 -16.08
CA THR A 134 6.78 26.73 -15.10
C THR A 134 5.95 26.68 -13.83
N THR A 135 5.46 25.49 -13.48
CA THR A 135 4.51 25.28 -12.37
C THR A 135 5.06 24.23 -11.41
N GLU A 136 4.90 24.44 -10.10
CA GLU A 136 5.13 23.43 -9.07
C GLU A 136 3.79 23.08 -8.39
N LEU A 137 3.51 21.79 -8.25
CA LEU A 137 2.25 21.26 -7.72
C LEU A 137 2.50 20.01 -6.89
N GLU A 138 1.57 19.69 -5.98
CA GLU A 138 1.60 18.41 -5.26
C GLU A 138 0.75 17.36 -5.97
N ALA A 139 1.26 16.14 -6.07
CA ALA A 139 0.54 15.00 -6.62
C ALA A 139 0.59 13.80 -5.67
N ASP A 140 -0.52 13.06 -5.58
CA ASP A 140 -0.61 11.83 -4.79
C ASP A 140 0.15 10.68 -5.47
N LEU A 141 0.64 9.71 -4.68
CA LEU A 141 1.37 8.56 -5.19
C LEU A 141 0.46 7.34 -5.43
N ILE A 142 0.57 6.76 -6.62
CA ILE A 142 -0.05 5.51 -7.05
C ILE A 142 1.01 4.41 -7.00
N LEU A 143 0.82 3.47 -6.08
CA LEU A 143 1.70 2.31 -5.93
C LEU A 143 1.43 1.25 -7.01
N PRO A 144 2.45 0.55 -7.51
CA PRO A 144 2.31 -0.44 -8.59
C PRO A 144 1.62 -1.75 -8.17
N ASN A 145 1.35 -1.94 -6.88
CA ASN A 145 0.70 -3.13 -6.34
C ASN A 145 -0.08 -2.75 -5.04
N PRO A 146 -1.36 -3.13 -4.89
CA PRO A 146 -2.19 -2.80 -3.72
C PRO A 146 -1.72 -3.44 -2.40
N ASP A 147 -0.90 -4.50 -2.44
CA ASP A 147 -0.32 -5.12 -1.24
C ASP A 147 0.86 -4.31 -0.66
N LEU A 148 1.29 -3.25 -1.36
CA LEU A 148 2.38 -2.37 -0.96
C LEU A 148 1.87 -1.11 -0.29
N ARG A 149 2.70 -0.53 0.58
CA ARG A 149 2.41 0.70 1.32
C ARG A 149 3.65 1.58 1.42
N LEU A 150 3.45 2.89 1.50
CA LEU A 150 4.52 3.83 1.84
C LEU A 150 5.02 3.54 3.26
N ALA A 151 6.33 3.54 3.44
CA ALA A 151 6.95 3.45 4.76
C ALA A 151 7.00 4.82 5.47
N SER A 152 7.04 5.90 4.69
CA SER A 152 6.97 7.30 5.14
C SER A 152 5.54 7.80 5.33
N ALA A 153 5.36 8.77 6.24
CA ALA A 153 4.09 9.50 6.40
C ALA A 153 3.76 10.43 5.23
N GLN A 154 4.73 10.75 4.37
CA GLN A 154 4.54 11.56 3.18
C GLN A 154 3.85 10.75 2.07
N THR A 155 2.62 11.10 1.72
CA THR A 155 1.81 10.46 0.66
C THR A 155 1.82 11.21 -0.68
N LYS A 156 2.38 12.42 -0.69
CA LYS A 156 2.44 13.33 -1.84
C LYS A 156 3.88 13.69 -2.20
N VAL A 157 4.14 13.90 -3.48
CA VAL A 157 5.40 14.47 -3.98
C VAL A 157 5.15 15.84 -4.59
N ARG A 158 6.15 16.72 -4.51
CA ARG A 158 6.15 17.96 -5.30
C ARG A 158 6.66 17.64 -6.69
N VAL A 159 5.92 18.07 -7.70
CA VAL A 159 6.26 17.93 -9.11
C VAL A 159 6.43 19.33 -9.70
N ARG A 160 7.62 19.61 -10.20
CA ARG A 160 7.99 20.89 -10.82
C ARG A 160 8.14 20.67 -12.33
N ILE A 161 7.20 21.20 -13.09
CA ILE A 161 7.16 21.10 -14.55
C ILE A 161 7.78 22.37 -15.12
N LEU A 162 8.94 22.22 -15.75
CA LEU A 162 9.63 23.30 -16.47
C LEU A 162 9.08 23.38 -17.89
N ILE A 163 8.56 24.55 -18.28
CA ILE A 163 7.96 24.80 -19.59
C ILE A 163 8.78 25.88 -20.30
N GLN A 164 9.09 25.65 -21.57
CA GLN A 164 9.78 26.60 -22.46
C GLN A 164 9.05 26.74 -23.80
N GLU A 165 9.39 27.77 -24.56
CA GLU A 165 8.90 27.93 -25.94
C GLU A 165 9.48 26.86 -26.88
N GLU A 166 8.66 26.38 -27.82
CA GLU A 166 9.07 25.40 -28.82
C GLU A 166 9.84 26.08 -29.97
N ASN A 167 11.11 26.42 -29.74
CA ASN A 167 11.97 26.94 -30.80
C ASN A 167 12.20 25.86 -31.91
N PRO A 168 11.78 26.11 -33.17
CA PRO A 168 11.77 25.10 -34.25
C PRO A 168 13.14 24.53 -34.64
N GLU A 169 14.26 25.15 -34.27
CA GLU A 169 15.61 24.75 -34.70
C GLU A 169 16.06 23.37 -34.15
N THR A 170 15.46 22.89 -33.07
CA THR A 170 15.92 21.66 -32.37
C THR A 170 15.49 20.33 -33.01
N LYS A 171 14.64 20.32 -34.06
CA LYS A 171 14.15 19.09 -34.71
C LYS A 171 15.10 18.47 -35.76
N SER A 172 16.29 19.04 -35.99
CA SER A 172 17.25 18.56 -37.02
C SER A 172 18.21 17.44 -36.55
N GLY A 173 18.18 17.06 -35.26
CA GLY A 173 19.29 16.34 -34.60
C GLY A 173 19.35 14.79 -34.69
N LYS A 174 18.43 14.08 -35.34
CA LYS A 174 18.46 12.58 -35.42
C LYS A 174 17.96 12.00 -36.75
N LYS A 175 18.79 12.06 -37.81
CA LYS A 175 18.73 11.15 -38.98
C LYS A 175 20.11 11.02 -39.63
N LYS A 176 20.46 9.80 -40.09
CA LYS A 176 21.81 9.31 -40.49
C LYS A 176 22.73 9.10 -39.26
N THR A 177 23.55 8.05 -39.10
CA THR A 177 23.84 6.78 -39.82
C THR A 177 24.53 5.83 -38.79
N GLN A 178 25.04 4.62 -39.04
CA GLN A 178 25.26 3.87 -40.29
C GLN A 178 25.07 2.35 -40.13
N LYS A 179 24.46 1.72 -41.14
CA LYS A 179 24.51 0.30 -41.51
C LYS A 179 25.96 -0.15 -41.80
N LYS A 180 26.40 -1.29 -41.25
CA LYS A 180 27.40 -2.18 -41.86
C LYS A 180 27.18 -3.60 -41.36
#